data_AF-A0A286XCJ0-F1
#
_entry.id   AF-A0A286XCJ0-F1
#
_cell.length_a   1.000
_cell.length_b   1.000
_cell.length_c   1.000
_cell.angle_alpha   90.00
_cell.angle_beta   90.00
_cell.angle_gamma   90.00
#
_symmetry.space_group_name_H-M   'P 1'
#
loop_
_entity.id
_entity.type
_entity.pdbx_description
1 polymer ?
#
loop_
_entity_poly.entity_id
_entity_poly.type
_entity_poly.pdbx_seq_one_letter_code
_entity_poly.pdbx_strand_id
1 'polypeptide(L)'
;CCEWLRCCGAGEPRPRTVWLGHPEKRDQRYPRNVINNQKYNFFTFLPGVLFNQFKYFFNLYFLLLACSQFVPEMRLGALYTYWVPLGFVLAVTIIREAVEELRCYVRDKE
;
A
#
# COMPACT_ATOMS: atom_id res chain seq x y z
N CYS A 1 14.89 5.62 -1.62
CA CYS A 1 14.66 6.43 -2.83
C CYS A 1 13.74 5.63 -3.74
N CYS A 2 12.53 6.12 -4.02
CA CYS A 2 11.43 5.36 -4.62
C CYS A 2 11.72 4.91 -6.06
N GLU A 3 11.75 3.59 -6.29
CA GLU A 3 11.87 2.96 -7.61
C GLU A 3 10.55 3.04 -8.42
N TRP A 4 9.45 3.47 -7.81
CA TRP A 4 8.10 3.48 -8.39
C TRP A 4 7.79 4.65 -9.32
N LEU A 5 8.49 5.79 -9.20
CA LEU A 5 8.18 6.98 -10.03
C LEU A 5 8.70 6.89 -11.48
N ARG A 6 9.45 5.86 -11.87
CA ARG A 6 10.01 5.74 -13.22
C ARG A 6 9.24 4.83 -14.19
N CYS A 7 8.28 4.03 -13.72
CA CYS A 7 7.56 3.10 -14.61
C CYS A 7 6.23 3.63 -15.16
N CYS A 8 5.64 4.67 -14.56
CA CYS A 8 4.36 5.23 -14.99
C CYS A 8 4.51 6.52 -15.83
N GLY A 9 5.57 6.62 -16.62
CA GLY A 9 5.66 7.62 -17.68
C GLY A 9 5.08 7.02 -18.95
N ALA A 10 3.94 7.55 -19.42
CA ALA A 10 3.52 7.43 -20.81
C ALA A 10 4.56 8.16 -21.69
N GLY A 11 5.75 7.58 -21.83
CA GLY A 11 6.78 8.06 -22.72
C GLY A 11 6.45 7.63 -24.13
N GLU A 12 6.58 8.55 -25.08
CA GLU A 12 6.60 8.28 -26.53
C GLU A 12 7.35 6.97 -26.81
N PRO A 13 6.78 6.03 -27.60
CA PRO A 13 7.44 4.77 -27.90
C PRO A 13 8.78 5.05 -28.60
N ARG A 14 9.88 4.94 -27.84
CA ARG A 14 11.22 5.10 -28.39
C ARG A 14 11.59 3.85 -29.18
N PRO A 15 12.15 3.98 -30.40
CA PRO A 15 12.66 2.84 -31.13
C PRO A 15 13.73 2.13 -30.29
N ARG A 16 13.62 0.81 -30.18
CA ARG A 16 14.56 -0.04 -29.44
C ARG A 16 15.31 -0.93 -30.42
N THR A 17 16.64 -0.91 -30.38
CA THR A 17 17.48 -1.76 -31.22
C THR A 17 17.85 -3.02 -30.43
N VAL A 18 17.42 -4.18 -30.92
CA VAL A 18 17.72 -5.48 -30.30
C VAL A 18 18.77 -6.19 -31.16
N TRP A 19 19.96 -6.40 -30.61
CA TRP A 19 21.03 -7.14 -31.29
C TRP A 19 20.84 -8.65 -31.09
N LEU A 20 20.79 -9.40 -32.19
CA LEU A 20 20.75 -10.87 -32.18
C LEU A 20 22.18 -11.42 -32.35
N GLY A 21 22.58 -12.41 -31.55
CA GLY A 21 23.88 -13.08 -31.69
C GLY A 21 25.12 -12.32 -31.18
N HIS A 22 24.96 -11.07 -30.71
CA HIS A 22 26.05 -10.26 -30.15
C HIS A 22 25.74 -9.81 -28.71
N PRO A 23 26.02 -10.65 -27.70
CA PRO A 23 25.72 -10.33 -26.30
C PRO A 23 26.54 -9.15 -25.76
N GLU A 24 27.71 -8.88 -26.33
CA GLU A 24 28.63 -7.80 -25.93
C GLU A 24 28.09 -6.39 -26.24
N LYS A 25 27.17 -6.26 -27.21
CA LYS A 25 26.55 -4.99 -27.62
C LYS A 25 25.27 -4.65 -26.84
N ARG A 26 24.99 -5.37 -25.75
CA ARG A 26 23.78 -5.17 -24.92
C ARG A 26 23.98 -4.02 -23.94
N ASP A 27 24.21 -2.81 -24.46
CA ASP A 27 24.41 -1.58 -23.65
C ASP A 27 23.15 -1.14 -22.89
N GLN A 28 21.95 -1.57 -23.33
CA GLN A 28 20.68 -1.19 -22.72
C GLN A 28 20.11 -2.27 -21.80
N ARG A 29 20.07 -1.93 -20.50
CA ARG A 29 19.40 -2.72 -19.47
C ARG A 29 17.90 -2.47 -19.54
N TYR A 30 17.20 -3.32 -20.29
CA TYR A 30 15.74 -3.32 -20.30
C TYR A 30 15.19 -3.78 -18.93
N PRO A 31 14.04 -3.24 -18.49
CA PRO A 31 13.36 -3.76 -17.31
C PRO A 31 13.06 -5.25 -17.52
N ARG A 32 13.12 -6.02 -16.43
CA ARG A 32 12.77 -7.44 -16.47
C ARG A 32 11.28 -7.56 -16.84
N ASN A 33 10.95 -8.57 -17.66
CA ASN A 33 9.56 -8.90 -17.97
C ASN A 33 8.90 -9.62 -16.80
N VAL A 34 8.81 -8.94 -15.66
CA VAL A 34 8.12 -9.40 -14.45
C VAL A 34 6.85 -8.58 -14.36
N ILE A 35 5.72 -9.28 -14.43
CA ILE A 35 4.40 -8.69 -14.20
C ILE A 35 4.20 -8.71 -12.68
N ASN A 36 3.95 -7.55 -12.09
CA ASN A 36 3.60 -7.44 -10.68
C ASN A 36 2.17 -6.91 -10.57
N ASN A 37 1.25 -7.75 -10.10
CA ASN A 37 -0.15 -7.38 -9.88
C ASN A 37 -0.40 -6.87 -8.46
N GLN A 38 0.61 -6.81 -7.59
CA GLN A 38 0.48 -6.29 -6.23
C GLN A 38 0.24 -4.79 -6.25
N LYS A 39 -0.81 -4.35 -5.54
CA LYS A 39 -1.18 -2.93 -5.45
C LYS A 39 -0.31 -2.20 -4.42
N TYR A 40 0.15 -2.91 -3.39
CA TYR A 40 0.99 -2.36 -2.34
C TYR A 40 2.33 -3.09 -2.28
N ASN A 41 3.41 -2.34 -2.07
CA ASN A 41 4.69 -2.92 -1.70
C ASN A 41 4.67 -3.24 -0.20
N PHE A 42 5.47 -4.21 0.26
CA PHE A 42 5.53 -4.60 1.68
C PHE A 42 5.75 -3.40 2.63
N PHE A 43 6.53 -2.41 2.19
CA PHE A 43 6.80 -1.17 2.94
C PHE A 43 5.69 -0.11 2.86
N THR A 44 4.90 -0.08 1.77
CA THR A 44 3.84 0.92 1.57
C THR A 44 2.45 0.41 1.91
N PHE A 45 2.32 -0.89 2.20
CA PHE A 45 1.06 -1.54 2.58
C PHE A 45 0.42 -0.89 3.81
N LEU A 46 1.13 -0.82 4.93
CA LEU A 46 0.56 -0.30 6.18
C LEU A 46 0.11 1.17 6.07
N PRO A 47 0.97 2.12 5.64
CA PRO A 47 0.52 3.52 5.49
C PRO A 47 -0.53 3.70 4.40
N GLY A 48 -0.48 2.92 3.31
CA GLY A 48 -1.45 3.00 2.22
C GLY A 48 -2.85 2.51 2.62
N VAL A 49 -2.92 1.37 3.34
CA VAL A 49 -4.19 0.79 3.81
C VAL A 49 -4.81 1.65 4.90
N LEU A 50 -4.01 2.15 5.85
CA LEU A 50 -4.48 3.07 6.88
C LEU A 50 -5.05 4.35 6.27
N PHE A 51 -4.36 4.96 5.32
CA PHE A 51 -4.84 6.16 4.64
C PHE A 51 -6.17 5.90 3.92
N ASN A 52 -6.29 4.77 3.22
CA ASN A 52 -7.52 4.40 2.54
C ASN A 52 -8.68 4.17 3.52
N GLN A 53 -8.40 3.61 4.70
CA GLN A 53 -9.41 3.44 5.75
C GLN A 53 -9.83 4.76 6.39
N PHE A 54 -8.91 5.67 6.70
CA PHE A 54 -9.25 6.97 7.29
C PHE A 54 -9.86 7.98 6.32
N LYS A 55 -9.80 7.74 5.00
CA LYS A 55 -10.56 8.51 4.01
C LYS A 55 -12.07 8.39 4.23
N TYR A 56 -12.55 7.30 4.82
CA TYR A 56 -13.96 7.14 5.14
C TYR A 56 -14.34 7.96 6.37
N PHE A 57 -15.41 8.75 6.24
CA PHE A 57 -15.87 9.69 7.25
C PHE A 57 -16.07 9.06 8.64
N PHE A 58 -16.65 7.85 8.70
CA PHE A 58 -16.88 7.16 9.98
C PHE A 58 -15.58 6.77 10.69
N ASN A 59 -14.58 6.26 9.98
CA ASN A 59 -13.29 5.90 10.57
C ASN A 59 -12.56 7.13 11.11
N LEU A 60 -12.65 8.26 10.40
CA LEU A 60 -12.12 9.54 10.87
C LEU A 60 -12.89 10.06 12.09
N TYR A 61 -14.23 9.96 12.08
CA TYR A 61 -15.07 10.36 13.21
C TYR A 61 -14.73 9.60 14.49
N PHE A 62 -14.60 8.28 14.43
CA PHE A 62 -14.22 7.47 15.60
C PHE A 62 -12.81 7.78 16.08
N LEU A 63 -11.87 8.06 15.17
CA LEU A 63 -10.52 8.50 15.53
C LEU A 63 -10.55 9.85 16.26
N LEU A 64 -11.29 10.83 15.76
CA LEU A 64 -11.43 12.14 16.39
C LEU A 64 -12.11 12.05 17.75
N LEU A 65 -13.15 11.21 17.88
CA LEU A 65 -13.76 10.90 19.17
C LEU A 65 -12.75 10.30 20.15
N ALA A 66 -11.97 9.31 19.71
CA ALA A 66 -10.95 8.67 20.53
C ALA A 66 -9.82 9.63 20.94
N CYS A 67 -9.43 10.55 20.04
CA CYS A 67 -8.46 11.61 20.31
C CYS A 67 -9.00 12.68 21.27
N SER A 68 -10.28 13.02 21.18
CA SER A 68 -10.91 13.98 22.09
C SER A 68 -10.84 13.50 23.56
N GLN A 69 -10.83 12.19 23.80
CA GLN A 69 -10.70 11.63 25.15
C GLN A 69 -9.29 11.83 25.77
N PHE A 70 -8.27 12.24 25.00
CA PHE A 70 -6.98 12.60 25.60
C PHE A 70 -7.09 13.81 26.54
N VAL A 71 -8.00 14.74 26.24
CA VAL A 71 -8.25 15.93 27.07
C VAL A 71 -9.01 15.51 28.34
N PRO A 72 -8.38 15.54 29.53
CA PRO A 72 -8.99 15.04 30.77
C PRO A 72 -10.26 15.79 31.17
N GLU A 73 -10.36 17.08 30.82
CA GLU A 73 -11.50 17.97 31.10
C GLU A 73 -12.81 17.55 30.40
N MET A 74 -12.72 16.82 29.27
CA MET A 74 -13.88 16.41 28.45
C MET A 74 -14.11 14.89 28.45
N ARG A 75 -13.47 14.14 29.37
CA ARG A 75 -13.58 12.67 29.41
C ARG A 75 -14.96 12.25 29.88
N LEU A 76 -15.72 11.64 28.97
CA LEU A 76 -17.03 11.05 29.26
C LEU A 76 -16.93 9.65 29.89
N GLY A 77 -15.76 9.01 29.80
CA GLY A 77 -15.51 7.66 30.30
C GLY A 77 -14.04 7.23 30.19
N ALA A 78 -13.78 5.92 30.25
CA ALA A 78 -12.43 5.38 30.17
C ALA A 78 -11.93 5.32 28.72
N LEU A 79 -10.65 5.62 28.49
CA LEU A 79 -10.02 5.67 27.16
C LEU A 79 -10.21 4.37 26.35
N TYR A 80 -10.15 3.22 27.02
CA TYR A 80 -10.19 1.92 26.35
C TYR A 80 -11.52 1.64 25.63
N THR A 81 -12.64 2.19 26.10
CA THR A 81 -13.97 1.90 25.52
C THR A 81 -14.11 2.44 24.10
N TYR A 82 -13.34 3.48 23.74
CA TYR A 82 -13.33 4.08 22.42
C TYR A 82 -12.24 3.52 21.52
N TRP A 83 -11.05 3.26 22.07
CA TRP A 83 -9.90 2.75 21.32
C TRP A 83 -10.02 1.27 20.93
N VAL A 84 -10.63 0.44 21.78
CA VAL A 84 -10.79 -1.00 21.54
C VAL A 84 -11.65 -1.30 20.30
N PRO A 85 -12.88 -0.79 20.15
CA PRO A 85 -13.71 -1.08 18.98
C PRO A 85 -13.09 -0.53 17.68
N LEU A 86 -12.48 0.66 17.74
CA LEU A 86 -11.77 1.26 16.61
C LEU A 86 -10.58 0.39 16.17
N GLY A 87 -9.73 -0.01 17.12
CA GLY A 87 -8.57 -0.86 16.86
C GLY A 87 -8.95 -2.22 16.30
N PHE A 88 -10.04 -2.83 16.81
CA PHE A 88 -10.53 -4.11 16.32
C PHE A 88 -10.97 -4.05 14.85
N VAL A 89 -11.80 -3.07 14.49
CA VAL A 89 -12.28 -2.92 13.10
C VAL A 89 -11.12 -2.62 12.15
N LEU A 90 -10.20 -1.74 12.57
CA LEU A 90 -9.01 -1.39 11.79
C LEU A 90 -8.11 -2.63 11.58
N ALA A 91 -7.88 -3.42 12.63
CA ALA A 91 -7.07 -4.63 12.56
C ALA A 91 -7.67 -5.67 11.62
N VAL A 92 -8.99 -5.95 11.72
CA VAL A 92 -9.68 -6.88 10.81
C VAL A 92 -9.53 -6.44 9.35
N THR A 93 -9.61 -5.13 9.11
CA THR A 93 -9.51 -4.59 7.76
C THR A 93 -8.10 -4.72 7.19
N ILE A 94 -7.07 -4.40 7.97
CA ILE A 94 -5.67 -4.58 7.58
C ILE A 94 -5.38 -6.06 7.29
N ILE A 95 -5.87 -6.98 8.14
CA ILE A 95 -5.66 -8.41 7.94
C ILE A 95 -6.30 -8.89 6.63
N ARG A 96 -7.54 -8.47 6.34
CA ARG A 96 -8.23 -8.83 5.08
C ARG A 96 -7.43 -8.37 3.87
N GLU A 97 -7.02 -7.10 3.85
CA GLU A 97 -6.23 -6.56 2.74
C GLU A 97 -4.86 -7.27 2.61
N ALA A 98 -4.23 -7.62 3.74
CA ALA A 98 -2.94 -8.32 3.73
C ALA A 98 -3.06 -9.73 3.13
N VAL A 99 -4.13 -10.45 3.46
CA VAL A 99 -4.41 -11.78 2.91
C VAL A 99 -4.65 -11.71 1.40
N GLU A 100 -5.35 -10.68 0.94
CA GLU A 100 -5.58 -10.46 -0.50
C GLU A 100 -4.28 -10.19 -1.25
N GLU A 101 -3.41 -9.32 -0.73
CA GLU A 101 -2.09 -9.04 -1.33
C GLU A 101 -1.19 -10.29 -1.33
N LEU A 102 -1.22 -11.10 -0.26
CA LEU A 102 -0.49 -12.38 -0.20
C LEU A 102 -1.01 -13.39 -1.23
N ARG A 103 -2.33 -13.45 -1.45
CA ARG A 103 -2.91 -14.33 -2.47
C ARG A 103 -2.47 -13.93 -3.87
N CYS A 104 -2.43 -12.63 -4.17
CA CYS A 104 -1.91 -12.12 -5.43
C CYS A 104 -0.43 -12.47 -5.60
N TYR A 105 0.37 -12.32 -4.54
CA TYR A 105 1.80 -12.69 -4.57
C TYR A 105 2.05 -14.15 -4.91
N VAL A 106 1.28 -15.06 -4.32
CA VAL A 106 1.42 -16.50 -4.57
C VAL A 106 1.08 -16.80 -6.04
N ARG A 107 0.03 -16.18 -6.57
CA ARG A 107 -0.39 -16.39 -7.95
C ARG A 107 0.55 -15.78 -9.00
N ASP A 108 1.21 -14.68 -8.70
CA ASP A 108 2.23 -14.09 -9.59
C ASP A 108 3.55 -14.89 -9.59
N LYS A 109 3.76 -15.77 -8.61
CA LYS A 109 4.92 -16.65 -8.52
C LYS A 109 4.72 -18.00 -9.21
N GLU A 110 3.48 -18.38 -9.45
CA GLU A 110 3.08 -19.61 -10.15
C GLU A 110 3.16 -19.41 -11.67
#